data_AF-A0A9W7E0R2-F1
#
_entry.id   AF-A0A9W7E0R2-F1
#
_cell.length_a   1.000
_cell.length_b   1.000
_cell.length_c   1.000
_cell.angle_alpha   90.00
_cell.angle_beta   90.00
_cell.angle_gamma   90.00
#
_symmetry.space_group_name_H-M   'P 1'
#
loop_
_entity.id
_entity.type
_entity.pdbx_description
1 polymer ?
#
loop_
_entity_poly.entity_id
_entity_poly.type
_entity_poly.pdbx_seq_one_letter_code
_entity_poly.pdbx_strand_id
1 'polypeptide(L)'
;SECGIRSRPPKGGSSPRVLQLHIVGASYTSEVWSPSSNFGGSSWASAYADALDEVCETFQVSLELVFVGEGLGGGGDEVGEVLKLSRSCRAYLAVGKYEDVMSKVRDGAGFVRQTPDMLVFFNAGFTCQDYDWRGCLEACFEGQGGGSRAVPFLATTNSELENFNDMEWLEENGFVKEGSLASLGEDVDDAEVDEVPLFAGANPFVGSKVRQSGILGNDLYVKSSFIFGGCMTLGGGGGGGGGGSRKRGGDDLFNDDDFDDEEVGERETSSPSK
;
A
#
# COMPACT_ATOMS: atom_id res chain seq x y z
N SER A 1 17.25 -16.21 -12.47
CA SER A 1 16.82 -16.99 -11.29
C SER A 1 15.38 -17.40 -11.52
N GLU A 2 15.13 -18.63 -11.98
CA GLU A 2 13.77 -19.15 -12.16
C GLU A 2 13.22 -19.52 -10.77
N CYS A 3 12.28 -18.72 -10.25
CA CYS A 3 11.57 -19.03 -9.02
C CYS A 3 10.61 -20.21 -9.32
N GLY A 4 11.09 -21.43 -9.08
CA GLY A 4 10.40 -22.67 -9.40
C GLY A 4 9.28 -23.01 -8.42
N ILE A 5 8.19 -22.23 -8.40
CA ILE A 5 6.94 -22.64 -7.72
C ILE A 5 6.19 -23.57 -8.68
N ARG A 6 6.54 -24.87 -8.67
CA ARG A 6 5.78 -25.91 -9.39
C ARG A 6 4.60 -26.37 -8.52
N SER A 7 3.50 -25.63 -8.54
CA SER A 7 2.23 -26.14 -8.00
C SER A 7 1.68 -27.22 -8.94
N ARG A 8 1.41 -28.42 -8.41
CA ARG A 8 0.70 -29.45 -9.18
C ARG A 8 -0.77 -29.04 -9.27
N PRO A 9 -1.37 -28.98 -10.47
CA PRO A 9 -2.78 -28.63 -10.60
C PRO A 9 -3.65 -29.69 -9.91
N PRO A 10 -4.68 -29.29 -9.15
CA PRO A 10 -5.62 -30.21 -8.52
C PRO A 10 -6.31 -31.09 -9.58
N LYS A 11 -6.27 -32.42 -9.38
CA LYS A 11 -6.98 -33.39 -10.20
C LYS A 11 -8.43 -33.50 -9.73
N GLY A 12 -9.29 -32.59 -10.15
CA GLY A 12 -10.72 -32.64 -9.90
C GLY A 12 -11.42 -31.44 -10.52
N GLY A 13 -12.54 -31.64 -11.22
CA GLY A 13 -13.30 -30.59 -11.92
C GLY A 13 -14.05 -29.62 -11.01
N SER A 14 -13.42 -29.13 -9.93
CA SER A 14 -13.94 -28.02 -9.14
C SER A 14 -13.81 -26.73 -9.93
N SER A 15 -14.83 -25.87 -9.87
CA SER A 15 -14.75 -24.50 -10.39
C SER A 15 -13.52 -23.77 -9.81
N PRO A 16 -12.85 -22.93 -10.60
CA PRO A 16 -11.70 -22.17 -10.13
C PRO A 16 -12.08 -21.32 -8.91
N ARG A 17 -11.16 -21.23 -7.94
CA ARG A 17 -11.35 -20.39 -6.75
C ARG A 17 -11.32 -18.92 -7.17
N VAL A 18 -12.29 -18.13 -6.72
CA VAL A 18 -12.34 -16.70 -6.98
C VAL A 18 -11.67 -15.94 -5.83
N LEU A 19 -10.60 -15.20 -6.11
CA LEU A 19 -9.93 -14.30 -5.17
C LEU A 19 -10.34 -12.85 -5.45
N GLN A 20 -10.56 -12.07 -4.39
CA GLN A 20 -10.92 -10.67 -4.51
C GLN A 20 -9.84 -9.76 -3.95
N LEU A 21 -9.30 -8.90 -4.80
CA LEU A 21 -8.24 -7.96 -4.48
C LEU A 21 -8.84 -6.55 -4.46
N HIS A 22 -8.71 -5.86 -3.34
CA HIS A 22 -9.12 -4.46 -3.24
C HIS A 22 -7.91 -3.57 -3.49
N ILE A 23 -7.98 -2.77 -4.53
CA ILE A 23 -6.95 -1.84 -4.97
C ILE A 23 -7.40 -0.45 -4.51
N VAL A 24 -6.76 0.06 -3.46
CA VAL A 24 -7.21 1.26 -2.75
C VAL A 24 -6.30 2.44 -3.07
N GLY A 25 -6.91 3.62 -3.23
CA GLY A 25 -6.21 4.84 -3.64
C GLY A 25 -5.99 4.93 -5.15
N ALA A 26 -6.75 4.15 -5.92
CA ALA A 26 -6.73 4.23 -7.36
C ALA A 26 -7.34 5.58 -7.82
N SER A 27 -6.65 6.28 -8.71
CA SER A 27 -7.10 7.53 -9.31
C SER A 27 -6.55 7.64 -10.73
N TYR A 28 -7.26 8.31 -11.64
CA TYR A 28 -6.75 8.53 -13.01
C TYR A 28 -5.44 9.33 -13.05
N THR A 29 -5.16 10.15 -12.03
CA THR A 29 -3.93 10.93 -11.94
C THR A 29 -2.83 10.19 -11.19
N SER A 30 -3.22 9.29 -10.27
CA SER A 30 -2.28 8.45 -9.52
C SER A 30 -1.88 7.22 -10.31
N GLU A 31 -2.70 6.70 -11.22
CA GLU A 31 -2.29 5.57 -12.04
C GLU A 31 -1.32 5.99 -13.15
N VAL A 32 -0.45 5.06 -13.52
CA VAL A 32 0.59 5.26 -14.55
C VAL A 32 -0.01 5.53 -15.93
N TRP A 33 -1.32 5.30 -16.07
CA TRP A 33 -2.04 5.21 -17.33
C TRP A 33 -2.85 6.49 -17.55
N SER A 34 -2.25 7.47 -18.24
CA SER A 34 -3.01 8.64 -18.68
C SER A 34 -4.18 8.17 -19.54
N PRO A 35 -5.42 8.65 -19.28
CA PRO A 35 -6.51 8.52 -20.23
C PRO A 35 -6.20 9.46 -21.38
N SER A 36 -5.32 9.06 -22.30
CA SER A 36 -5.21 9.77 -23.55
C SER A 36 -6.58 9.69 -24.22
N SER A 37 -7.23 10.84 -24.39
CA SER A 37 -8.57 11.03 -24.97
C SER A 37 -8.76 10.43 -26.37
N ASN A 38 -7.73 9.82 -26.94
CA ASN A 38 -7.73 9.18 -28.26
C ASN A 38 -7.71 7.65 -28.20
N PHE A 39 -7.55 7.03 -27.03
CA PHE A 39 -7.70 5.58 -26.87
C PHE A 39 -9.06 5.30 -26.23
N GLY A 40 -10.00 4.82 -27.04
CA GLY A 40 -11.31 4.37 -26.57
C GLY A 40 -11.15 3.47 -25.34
N GLY A 41 -11.95 3.74 -24.30
CA GLY A 41 -11.79 3.14 -22.98
C GLY A 41 -11.45 1.66 -23.02
N SER A 42 -10.31 1.31 -22.38
CA SER A 42 -9.89 -0.05 -21.97
C SER A 42 -8.36 -0.20 -21.78
N SER A 43 -7.51 0.78 -22.10
CA SER A 43 -6.05 0.53 -22.21
C SER A 43 -5.35 0.07 -20.92
N TRP A 44 -5.79 0.53 -19.75
CA TRP A 44 -5.23 0.10 -18.46
C TRP A 44 -5.85 -1.24 -18.02
N ALA A 45 -7.15 -1.38 -18.23
CA ALA A 45 -7.92 -2.59 -17.94
C ALA A 45 -7.37 -3.79 -18.71
N SER A 46 -7.05 -3.62 -20.00
CA SER A 46 -6.39 -4.66 -20.81
C SER A 46 -4.98 -4.96 -20.31
N ALA A 47 -4.21 -3.96 -19.85
CA ALA A 47 -2.88 -4.22 -19.29
C ALA A 47 -2.94 -5.07 -18.02
N TYR A 48 -3.91 -4.83 -17.13
CA TYR A 48 -4.17 -5.71 -15.98
C TYR A 48 -4.63 -7.10 -16.44
N ALA A 49 -5.49 -7.19 -17.45
CA ALA A 49 -5.93 -8.46 -18.02
C ALA A 49 -4.74 -9.30 -18.49
N ASP A 50 -3.91 -8.71 -19.35
CA ASP A 50 -2.76 -9.38 -19.98
C ASP A 50 -1.74 -9.81 -18.92
N ALA A 51 -1.46 -8.96 -17.93
CA ALA A 51 -0.50 -9.26 -16.87
C ALA A 51 -1.00 -10.35 -15.90
N LEU A 52 -2.32 -10.44 -15.67
CA LEU A 52 -2.90 -11.35 -14.69
C LEU A 52 -3.41 -12.66 -15.29
N ASP A 53 -3.59 -12.75 -16.60
CA ASP A 53 -4.10 -13.96 -17.24
C ASP A 53 -3.16 -15.14 -17.04
N GLU A 54 -1.85 -14.95 -17.21
CA GLU A 54 -0.85 -15.99 -16.95
C GLU A 54 -0.89 -16.45 -15.48
N VAL A 55 -1.06 -15.51 -14.54
CA VAL A 55 -1.18 -15.82 -13.11
C VAL A 55 -2.45 -16.63 -12.83
N CYS A 56 -3.59 -16.20 -13.37
CA CYS A 56 -4.87 -16.89 -13.22
C CYS A 56 -4.79 -18.33 -13.76
N GLU A 57 -4.19 -18.52 -14.94
CA GLU A 57 -4.02 -19.83 -15.55
C GLU A 57 -3.06 -20.72 -14.75
N THR A 58 -1.91 -20.17 -14.34
CA THR A 58 -0.87 -20.89 -13.59
C THR A 58 -1.40 -21.39 -12.25
N PHE A 59 -2.13 -20.55 -11.52
CA PHE A 59 -2.65 -20.88 -10.19
C PHE A 59 -4.08 -21.46 -10.20
N GLN A 60 -4.70 -21.56 -11.38
CA GLN A 60 -6.10 -22.01 -11.55
C GLN A 60 -7.10 -21.24 -10.68
N VAL A 61 -6.92 -19.92 -10.64
CA VAL A 61 -7.77 -18.98 -9.90
C VAL A 61 -8.50 -18.05 -10.86
N SER A 62 -9.57 -17.45 -10.37
CA SER A 62 -10.18 -16.28 -11.00
C SER A 62 -10.00 -15.07 -10.10
N LEU A 63 -9.75 -13.90 -10.68
CA LEU A 63 -9.53 -12.66 -9.94
C LEU A 63 -10.70 -11.70 -10.11
N GLU A 64 -11.06 -11.07 -9.01
CA GLU A 64 -11.96 -9.93 -8.94
C GLU A 64 -11.18 -8.75 -8.38
N LEU A 65 -10.86 -7.78 -9.25
CA LEU A 65 -10.17 -6.56 -8.88
C LEU A 65 -11.21 -5.49 -8.55
N VAL A 66 -11.12 -4.89 -7.36
CA VAL A 66 -12.02 -3.82 -6.94
C VAL A 66 -11.19 -2.57 -6.79
N PHE A 67 -11.28 -1.67 -7.76
CA PHE A 67 -10.59 -0.39 -7.71
C PHE A 67 -11.44 0.60 -6.94
N VAL A 68 -10.89 1.13 -5.85
CA VAL A 68 -11.57 2.05 -4.95
C VAL A 68 -10.75 3.33 -4.84
N GLY A 69 -11.40 4.46 -5.10
CA GLY A 69 -10.77 5.76 -4.95
C GLY A 69 -11.61 6.92 -5.47
N GLU A 70 -11.20 8.12 -5.05
CA GLU A 70 -11.82 9.36 -5.47
C GLU A 70 -11.45 9.68 -6.93
N GLY A 71 -12.44 10.12 -7.70
CA GLY A 71 -12.23 10.51 -9.11
C GLY A 71 -12.16 9.35 -10.10
N LEU A 72 -12.48 8.11 -9.71
CA LEU A 72 -12.58 6.95 -10.60
C LEU A 72 -13.86 6.94 -11.47
N GLY A 73 -14.23 8.05 -12.09
CA GLY A 73 -15.36 8.08 -13.02
C GLY A 73 -15.56 9.43 -13.67
N GLY A 74 -16.28 9.47 -14.80
CA GLY A 74 -16.58 10.68 -15.57
C GLY A 74 -17.58 11.66 -14.91
N GLY A 75 -17.67 11.69 -13.57
CA GLY A 75 -18.51 12.64 -12.83
C GLY A 75 -19.83 12.12 -12.26
N GLY A 76 -19.95 10.82 -11.96
CA GLY A 76 -21.11 10.25 -11.26
C GLY A 76 -20.70 9.44 -10.03
N ASP A 77 -21.51 9.47 -8.97
CA ASP A 77 -21.39 8.68 -7.72
C ASP A 77 -21.65 7.18 -7.91
N GLU A 78 -21.48 6.66 -9.12
CA GLU A 78 -21.87 5.30 -9.45
C GLU A 78 -20.77 4.32 -9.06
N VAL A 79 -21.15 3.40 -8.17
CA VAL A 79 -20.40 2.19 -7.92
C VAL A 79 -20.81 1.16 -8.97
N GLY A 80 -19.86 0.59 -9.70
CA GLY A 80 -20.08 -0.67 -10.39
C GLY A 80 -20.13 -0.65 -11.91
N GLU A 81 -19.18 0.02 -12.58
CA GLU A 81 -18.85 -0.45 -13.93
C GLU A 81 -18.08 -1.78 -13.81
N VAL A 82 -18.69 -2.86 -14.31
CA VAL A 82 -18.04 -4.17 -14.41
C VAL A 82 -17.25 -4.22 -15.71
N LEU A 83 -15.93 -4.13 -15.60
CA LEU A 83 -15.02 -4.32 -16.72
C LEU A 83 -14.62 -5.80 -16.77
N LYS A 84 -15.12 -6.50 -17.78
CA LYS A 84 -14.62 -7.85 -18.06
C LYS A 84 -13.24 -7.74 -18.70
N LEU A 85 -12.21 -8.00 -17.89
CA LEU A 85 -10.82 -7.94 -18.32
C LEU A 85 -10.48 -9.15 -19.19
N SER A 86 -10.82 -10.36 -18.72
CA SER A 86 -10.57 -11.60 -19.43
C SER A 86 -11.60 -12.69 -19.09
N ARG A 87 -11.29 -13.97 -19.39
CA ARG A 87 -12.11 -15.11 -18.95
C ARG A 87 -12.01 -15.36 -17.45
N SER A 88 -10.85 -15.07 -16.87
CA SER A 88 -10.51 -15.41 -15.48
C SER A 88 -10.38 -14.17 -14.61
N CYS A 89 -10.31 -12.98 -15.18
CA CYS A 89 -10.17 -11.72 -14.46
C CYS A 89 -11.35 -10.79 -14.73
N ARG A 90 -11.92 -10.22 -13.66
CA ARG A 90 -12.96 -9.20 -13.69
C ARG A 90 -12.49 -8.00 -12.86
N ALA A 91 -12.81 -6.81 -13.32
CA ALA A 91 -12.58 -5.59 -12.55
C ALA A 91 -13.89 -4.86 -12.28
N TYR A 92 -13.94 -4.22 -11.12
CA TYR A 92 -15.04 -3.39 -10.66
C TYR A 92 -14.45 -2.03 -10.31
N LEU A 93 -15.07 -0.97 -10.83
CA LEU A 93 -14.74 0.40 -10.47
C LEU A 93 -15.72 0.89 -9.41
N ALA A 94 -15.18 1.39 -8.30
CA ALA A 94 -15.94 1.97 -7.20
C ALA A 94 -15.45 3.38 -6.89
N VAL A 95 -16.31 4.36 -7.17
CA VAL A 95 -15.98 5.78 -6.93
C VAL A 95 -16.32 6.18 -5.50
N GLY A 96 -15.35 6.77 -4.83
CA GLY A 96 -15.50 7.36 -3.51
C GLY A 96 -14.49 6.84 -2.50
N LYS A 97 -14.72 7.20 -1.23
CA LYS A 97 -13.93 6.70 -0.11
C LYS A 97 -14.22 5.23 0.14
N TYR A 98 -13.22 4.52 0.64
CA TYR A 98 -13.31 3.08 0.81
C TYR A 98 -14.40 2.66 1.79
N GLU A 99 -14.46 3.34 2.93
CA GLU A 99 -15.47 3.14 3.97
C GLU A 99 -16.90 3.35 3.44
N ASP A 100 -17.11 4.36 2.60
CA ASP A 100 -18.41 4.64 2.00
C ASP A 100 -18.82 3.55 1.00
N VAL A 101 -17.87 3.10 0.18
CA VAL A 101 -18.08 2.00 -0.78
C VAL A 101 -18.42 0.72 -0.03
N MET A 102 -17.66 0.37 1.00
CA MET A 102 -17.89 -0.85 1.78
C MET A 102 -19.18 -0.79 2.60
N SER A 103 -19.59 0.39 3.07
CA SER A 103 -20.91 0.58 3.68
C SER A 103 -22.04 0.28 2.68
N LYS A 104 -21.95 0.81 1.45
CA LYS A 104 -22.96 0.52 0.40
C LYS A 104 -23.00 -0.96 0.02
N VAL A 105 -21.85 -1.63 -0.02
CA VAL A 105 -21.77 -3.08 -0.27
C VAL A 105 -22.50 -3.87 0.82
N ARG A 106 -22.36 -3.45 2.09
CA ARG A 106 -23.04 -4.05 3.25
C ARG A 106 -24.57 -3.95 3.15
N ASP A 107 -25.06 -2.84 2.63
CA ASP A 107 -26.50 -2.59 2.47
C ASP A 107 -27.12 -3.37 1.29
N GLY A 108 -26.36 -4.27 0.65
CA GLY A 108 -26.87 -5.23 -0.32
C GLY A 108 -26.62 -4.86 -1.78
N ALA A 109 -25.71 -3.93 -2.07
CA ALA A 109 -25.39 -3.53 -3.45
C ALA A 109 -24.75 -4.67 -4.28
N GLY A 110 -24.26 -5.75 -3.66
CA GLY A 110 -24.27 -7.10 -4.26
C GLY A 110 -23.20 -7.46 -5.30
N PHE A 111 -22.27 -6.59 -5.67
CA PHE A 111 -21.22 -6.90 -6.67
C PHE A 111 -19.80 -7.08 -6.10
N VAL A 112 -19.55 -6.74 -4.83
CA VAL A 112 -18.24 -6.83 -4.14
C VAL A 112 -18.42 -7.54 -2.80
N ARG A 113 -17.43 -8.31 -2.35
CA ARG A 113 -17.44 -8.89 -1.00
C ARG A 113 -16.90 -7.83 -0.04
N GLN A 114 -17.49 -7.76 1.15
CA GLN A 114 -17.04 -6.79 2.14
C GLN A 114 -15.58 -7.02 2.57
N THR A 115 -15.17 -8.28 2.69
CA THR A 115 -13.82 -8.64 3.12
C THR A 115 -12.95 -9.04 1.93
N PRO A 116 -11.89 -8.29 1.61
CA PRO A 116 -10.95 -8.69 0.56
C PRO A 116 -10.18 -9.95 0.94
N ASP A 117 -9.70 -10.67 -0.08
CA ASP A 117 -8.67 -11.70 0.10
C ASP A 117 -7.27 -11.08 0.19
N MET A 118 -7.08 -9.87 -0.38
CA MET A 118 -5.85 -9.08 -0.27
C MET A 118 -6.11 -7.59 -0.53
N LEU A 119 -5.37 -6.73 0.15
CA LEU A 119 -5.33 -5.28 -0.07
C LEU A 119 -4.11 -4.87 -0.88
N VAL A 120 -4.27 -3.92 -1.79
CA VAL A 120 -3.18 -3.36 -2.60
C VAL A 120 -3.26 -1.84 -2.57
N PHE A 121 -2.15 -1.19 -2.21
CA PHE A 121 -2.02 0.25 -2.13
C PHE A 121 -0.91 0.77 -3.05
N PHE A 122 -1.19 1.81 -3.82
CA PHE A 122 -0.21 2.46 -4.69
C PHE A 122 0.16 3.84 -4.19
N ASN A 123 1.32 3.97 -3.54
CA ASN A 123 1.79 5.22 -2.91
C ASN A 123 0.73 5.79 -1.97
N ALA A 124 0.32 5.00 -0.98
CA ALA A 124 -0.70 5.41 -0.02
C ALA A 124 -0.31 6.70 0.71
N GLY A 125 0.96 6.82 1.12
CA GLY A 125 1.40 7.92 1.95
C GLY A 125 0.61 7.91 3.26
N PHE A 126 0.69 6.80 4.00
CA PHE A 126 -0.04 6.63 5.26
C PHE A 126 0.30 7.72 6.28
N THR A 127 1.52 8.27 6.17
CA THR A 127 2.02 9.38 6.98
C THR A 127 1.62 10.79 6.51
N CYS A 128 1.00 10.93 5.33
CA CYS A 128 0.60 12.22 4.80
C CYS A 128 -0.66 12.73 5.50
N GLN A 129 -0.60 13.95 6.06
CA GLN A 129 -1.72 14.55 6.82
C GLN A 129 -2.94 14.89 5.95
N ASP A 130 -2.74 15.01 4.64
CA ASP A 130 -3.82 15.28 3.69
C ASP A 130 -4.67 14.02 3.42
N TYR A 131 -4.18 12.83 3.80
CA TYR A 131 -4.89 11.57 3.62
C TYR A 131 -5.25 10.96 4.98
N ASP A 132 -6.55 10.76 5.23
CA ASP A 132 -7.01 10.00 6.39
C ASP A 132 -7.30 8.55 6.00
N TRP A 133 -6.34 7.67 6.28
CA TRP A 133 -6.44 6.24 5.97
C TRP A 133 -7.13 5.42 7.05
N ARG A 134 -7.38 5.99 8.24
CA ARG A 134 -7.90 5.21 9.37
C ARG A 134 -9.27 4.62 9.06
N GLY A 135 -10.21 5.42 8.55
CA GLY A 135 -11.55 4.94 8.19
C GLY A 135 -11.51 3.82 7.14
N CYS A 136 -10.65 3.97 6.13
CA CYS A 136 -10.42 2.94 5.12
C CYS A 136 -9.90 1.63 5.73
N LEU A 137 -8.85 1.69 6.55
CA LEU A 137 -8.21 0.51 7.13
C LEU A 137 -9.13 -0.17 8.14
N GLU A 138 -9.84 0.57 8.99
CA GLU A 138 -10.84 0.03 9.93
C GLU A 138 -11.98 -0.68 9.18
N ALA A 139 -12.49 -0.08 8.10
CA ALA A 139 -13.54 -0.67 7.27
C ALA A 139 -13.14 -2.01 6.62
N CYS A 140 -11.84 -2.27 6.42
CA CYS A 140 -11.36 -3.57 5.91
C CYS A 140 -11.60 -4.73 6.88
N PHE A 141 -11.74 -4.43 8.17
CA PHE A 141 -11.94 -5.43 9.23
C PHE A 141 -13.36 -5.44 9.78
N GLU A 142 -14.15 -4.40 9.49
CA GLU A 142 -15.56 -4.40 9.85
C GLU A 142 -16.31 -5.61 9.26
N GLY A 143 -17.07 -6.32 10.10
CA GLY A 143 -17.83 -7.51 9.70
C GLY A 143 -17.06 -8.83 9.80
N GLN A 144 -15.78 -8.82 10.15
CA GLN A 144 -15.05 -10.03 10.56
C GLN A 144 -15.53 -10.43 11.96
N GLY A 145 -16.60 -11.23 12.03
CA GLY A 145 -17.24 -11.62 13.29
C GLY A 145 -16.27 -12.32 14.25
N GLY A 146 -15.75 -11.60 15.25
CA GLY A 146 -15.01 -12.09 16.42
C GLY A 146 -13.69 -12.84 16.17
N GLY A 147 -13.41 -13.25 14.93
CA GLY A 147 -12.16 -13.90 14.53
C GLY A 147 -11.20 -12.87 13.97
N SER A 148 -10.02 -12.74 14.60
CA SER A 148 -8.90 -11.94 14.09
C SER A 148 -8.38 -12.56 12.79
N ARG A 149 -9.03 -12.26 11.66
CA ARG A 149 -8.55 -12.70 10.34
C ARG A 149 -7.53 -11.68 9.86
N ALA A 150 -6.29 -12.15 9.73
CA ALA A 150 -5.26 -11.43 9.00
C ALA A 150 -5.66 -11.25 7.53
N VAL A 151 -5.53 -10.02 7.03
CA VAL A 151 -5.73 -9.68 5.62
C VAL A 151 -4.35 -9.38 5.02
N PRO A 152 -3.86 -10.20 4.08
CA PRO A 152 -2.63 -9.90 3.36
C PRO A 152 -2.71 -8.53 2.67
N PHE A 153 -1.62 -7.78 2.69
CA PHE A 153 -1.55 -6.50 2.00
C PHE A 153 -0.23 -6.31 1.28
N LEU A 154 -0.29 -5.42 0.29
CA LEU A 154 0.86 -4.93 -0.46
C LEU A 154 0.74 -3.42 -0.60
N ALA A 155 1.83 -2.71 -0.37
CA ALA A 155 1.92 -1.28 -0.60
C ALA A 155 3.19 -0.96 -1.39
N THR A 156 3.12 0.11 -2.19
CA THR A 156 4.29 0.65 -2.89
C THR A 156 4.51 2.10 -2.50
N THR A 157 5.76 2.55 -2.49
CA THR A 157 6.17 3.93 -2.19
C THR A 157 7.20 4.42 -3.20
N ASN A 158 7.44 5.73 -3.27
CA ASN A 158 8.41 6.29 -4.21
C ASN A 158 9.83 6.25 -3.64
N SER A 159 9.96 6.36 -2.32
CA SER A 159 11.25 6.30 -1.63
C SER A 159 11.30 5.22 -0.55
N GLU A 160 12.52 4.85 -0.19
CA GLU A 160 12.80 3.94 0.93
C GLU A 160 12.36 4.56 2.26
N LEU A 161 12.61 5.85 2.45
CA LEU A 161 12.21 6.57 3.66
C LEU A 161 10.69 6.59 3.84
N GLU A 162 9.93 6.85 2.76
CA GLU A 162 8.47 6.72 2.79
C GLU A 162 8.03 5.30 3.17
N ASN A 163 8.72 4.27 2.67
CA ASN A 163 8.42 2.87 2.98
C ASN A 163 8.54 2.61 4.50
N PHE A 164 9.66 3.02 5.10
CA PHE A 164 9.89 2.88 6.54
C PHE A 164 8.87 3.65 7.38
N ASN A 165 8.63 4.92 7.03
CA ASN A 165 7.68 5.78 7.76
C ASN A 165 6.24 5.23 7.68
N ASP A 166 5.83 4.73 6.52
CA ASP A 166 4.50 4.14 6.33
C ASP A 166 4.34 2.82 7.09
N MET A 167 5.38 2.00 7.20
CA MET A 167 5.37 0.80 8.05
C MET A 167 5.30 1.13 9.54
N GLU A 168 6.11 2.08 10.02
CA GLU A 168 6.08 2.56 11.40
C GLU A 168 4.68 3.07 11.76
N TRP A 169 4.07 3.87 10.88
CA TRP A 169 2.72 4.38 11.09
C TRP A 169 1.68 3.26 11.22
N LEU A 170 1.76 2.22 10.39
CA LEU A 170 0.85 1.06 10.47
C LEU A 170 1.00 0.31 11.79
N GLU A 171 2.23 0.19 12.30
CA GLU A 171 2.53 -0.47 13.58
C GLU A 171 2.02 0.38 14.76
N GLU A 172 2.34 1.67 14.79
CA GLU A 172 1.89 2.62 15.83
C GLU A 172 0.37 2.70 15.95
N ASN A 173 -0.35 2.52 14.83
CA ASN A 173 -1.81 2.54 14.80
C ASN A 173 -2.44 1.15 14.95
N GLY A 174 -1.65 0.09 15.17
CA GLY A 174 -2.13 -1.26 15.47
C GLY A 174 -2.77 -1.99 14.28
N PHE A 175 -2.44 -1.59 13.05
CA PHE A 175 -2.89 -2.26 11.83
C PHE A 175 -1.99 -3.43 11.43
N VAL A 176 -0.75 -3.45 11.92
CA VAL A 176 0.19 -4.58 11.83
C VAL A 176 0.69 -4.93 13.23
N LYS A 177 1.25 -6.14 13.39
CA LYS A 177 1.73 -6.63 14.70
C LYS A 177 2.92 -5.80 15.19
N GLU A 178 2.94 -5.47 16.48
CA GLU A 178 4.10 -4.84 17.13
C GLU A 178 5.36 -5.72 16.99
N GLY A 179 6.50 -5.10 16.73
CA GLY A 179 7.78 -5.76 16.48
C GLY A 179 7.97 -6.24 15.03
N SER A 180 6.97 -6.07 14.16
CA SER A 180 7.10 -6.49 12.76
C SER A 180 8.22 -5.72 12.05
N LEU A 181 8.44 -4.44 12.38
CA LEU A 181 9.53 -3.66 11.77
C LEU A 181 10.92 -4.13 12.23
N ALA A 182 11.05 -4.52 13.51
CA ALA A 182 12.32 -5.02 14.06
C ALA A 182 12.82 -6.26 13.32
N SER A 183 11.89 -7.11 12.85
CA SER A 183 12.20 -8.31 12.08
C SER A 183 12.87 -8.06 10.71
N LEU A 184 12.81 -6.83 10.18
CA LEU A 184 13.44 -6.49 8.89
C LEU A 184 14.94 -6.22 9.01
N GLY A 185 15.43 -5.88 10.21
CA GLY A 185 16.81 -5.45 10.44
C GLY A 185 17.74 -6.52 11.00
N GLU A 186 17.19 -7.63 11.50
CA GLU A 186 17.99 -8.71 12.10
C GLU A 186 18.27 -9.79 11.05
N ASP A 187 19.54 -10.21 10.95
CA ASP A 187 19.93 -11.40 10.17
C ASP A 187 19.13 -12.59 10.74
N VAL A 188 18.17 -13.08 9.95
CA VAL A 188 17.12 -14.04 10.33
C VAL A 188 17.70 -15.45 10.53
N ASP A 189 18.68 -15.61 11.41
CA ASP A 189 19.32 -16.89 11.66
C ASP A 189 18.59 -17.72 12.75
N ASP A 190 17.71 -17.11 13.57
CA ASP A 190 17.01 -17.81 14.67
C ASP A 190 15.53 -17.42 14.90
N ALA A 191 14.87 -16.73 13.97
CA ALA A 191 13.46 -16.36 14.14
C ALA A 191 12.54 -17.60 14.09
N GLU A 192 11.73 -17.81 15.14
CA GLU A 192 10.72 -18.87 15.16
C GLU A 192 9.74 -18.69 13.98
N VAL A 193 9.53 -19.77 13.23
CA VAL A 193 8.87 -19.83 11.90
C VAL A 193 7.38 -19.40 11.91
N ASP A 194 6.82 -19.07 13.07
CA ASP A 194 5.40 -18.79 13.24
C ASP A 194 5.03 -17.30 13.14
N GLU A 195 6.00 -16.39 12.98
CA GLU A 195 5.70 -14.98 12.74
C GLU A 195 5.52 -14.70 11.25
N VAL A 196 4.36 -14.15 10.84
CA VAL A 196 4.13 -13.72 9.46
C VAL A 196 4.91 -12.42 9.25
N PRO A 197 6.05 -12.45 8.55
CA PRO A 197 6.94 -11.30 8.55
C PRO A 197 6.37 -10.21 7.64
N LEU A 198 6.56 -8.95 8.04
CA LEU A 198 6.60 -7.88 7.07
C LEU A 198 7.75 -8.16 6.10
N PHE A 199 7.59 -7.76 4.85
CA PHE A 199 8.69 -7.66 3.92
C PHE A 199 8.75 -6.23 3.40
N ALA A 200 9.95 -5.74 3.14
CA ALA A 200 10.18 -4.45 2.52
C ALA A 200 11.42 -4.53 1.62
N GLY A 201 11.42 -3.75 0.54
CA GLY A 201 12.59 -3.66 -0.32
C GLY A 201 12.35 -2.88 -1.60
N ALA A 202 13.37 -2.83 -2.44
CA ALA A 202 13.24 -2.29 -3.79
C ALA A 202 12.22 -3.10 -4.59
N ASN A 203 11.34 -2.41 -5.32
CA ASN A 203 10.34 -3.05 -6.17
C ASN A 203 11.03 -3.58 -7.45
N PRO A 204 11.13 -4.91 -7.65
CA PRO A 204 11.80 -5.46 -8.83
C PRO A 204 11.00 -5.22 -10.13
N PHE A 205 9.74 -4.77 -10.01
CA PHE A 205 8.84 -4.48 -11.11
C PHE A 205 8.69 -2.97 -11.39
N VAL A 206 9.56 -2.15 -10.79
CA VAL A 206 9.54 -0.71 -11.04
C VAL A 206 9.98 -0.40 -12.48
N GLY A 207 9.24 0.46 -13.16
CA GLY A 207 9.65 0.96 -14.47
C GLY A 207 10.86 1.88 -14.38
N SER A 208 11.64 2.01 -15.47
CA SER A 208 12.79 2.93 -15.54
C SER A 208 12.41 4.40 -15.78
N LYS A 209 11.12 4.71 -15.86
CA LYS A 209 10.63 6.04 -16.22
C LYS A 209 10.69 6.97 -15.00
N VAL A 210 11.62 7.91 -15.06
CA VAL A 210 11.73 9.03 -14.13
C VAL A 210 10.63 10.06 -14.41
N ARG A 211 10.04 10.61 -13.35
CA ARG A 211 9.07 11.71 -13.38
C ARG A 211 9.63 12.90 -12.61
N GLN A 212 9.26 14.10 -13.03
CA GLN A 212 9.53 15.31 -12.28
C GLN A 212 8.31 15.62 -11.41
N SER A 213 8.56 15.85 -10.13
CA SER A 213 7.60 16.39 -9.19
C SER A 213 7.12 17.75 -9.71
N GLY A 214 5.81 17.88 -9.97
CA GLY A 214 5.20 19.12 -10.45
C GLY A 214 5.10 20.21 -9.38
N ILE A 215 5.58 19.91 -8.17
CA ILE A 215 5.68 20.82 -7.03
C ILE A 215 7.08 21.46 -7.05
N LEU A 216 7.21 22.64 -6.46
CA LEU A 216 8.32 23.62 -6.56
C LEU A 216 9.77 23.11 -6.36
N GLY A 217 10.01 21.82 -6.08
CA GLY A 217 11.31 21.21 -5.80
C GLY A 217 12.07 20.60 -6.98
N ASN A 218 11.49 20.45 -8.18
CA ASN A 218 12.13 19.75 -9.32
C ASN A 218 12.62 18.31 -9.00
N ASP A 219 12.06 17.66 -7.99
CA ASP A 219 12.51 16.32 -7.61
C ASP A 219 12.22 15.33 -8.73
N LEU A 220 13.26 14.60 -9.14
CA LEU A 220 13.14 13.48 -10.06
C LEU A 220 12.92 12.21 -9.25
N TYR A 221 11.82 11.52 -9.50
CA TYR A 221 11.48 10.28 -8.80
C TYR A 221 10.97 9.22 -9.76
N VAL A 222 11.17 7.97 -9.38
CA VAL A 222 10.55 6.83 -10.05
C VAL A 222 9.38 6.39 -9.18
N LYS A 223 8.20 6.23 -9.81
CA LYS A 223 6.97 5.92 -9.09
C LYS A 223 6.97 4.47 -8.61
N SER A 224 6.57 4.22 -7.35
CA SER A 224 6.50 2.87 -6.78
C SER A 224 7.83 2.12 -6.80
N SER A 225 8.94 2.82 -6.49
CA SER A 225 10.30 2.27 -6.46
C SER A 225 10.54 1.26 -5.34
N PHE A 226 9.75 1.34 -4.29
CA PHE A 226 9.83 0.43 -3.16
C PHE A 226 8.49 -0.27 -2.95
N ILE A 227 8.55 -1.46 -2.39
CA ILE A 227 7.41 -2.31 -2.11
C ILE A 227 7.54 -2.83 -0.68
N PHE A 228 6.42 -2.90 0.02
CA PHE A 228 6.35 -3.59 1.30
C PHE A 228 5.00 -4.29 1.44
N GLY A 229 4.92 -5.22 2.37
CA GLY A 229 3.69 -5.95 2.61
C GLY A 229 3.81 -6.89 3.79
N GLY A 230 2.72 -7.58 4.07
CA GLY A 230 2.61 -8.52 5.16
C GLY A 230 1.15 -8.84 5.42
N CYS A 231 0.79 -9.02 6.69
CA CYS A 231 -0.58 -9.26 7.11
C CYS A 231 -1.07 -8.13 8.00
N MET A 232 -2.12 -7.45 7.56
CA MET A 232 -2.82 -6.52 8.44
C MET A 232 -3.75 -7.31 9.36
N THR A 233 -3.79 -6.92 10.61
CA THR A 233 -4.68 -7.50 11.62
C THR A 233 -5.28 -6.35 12.40
N LEU A 234 -6.59 -6.34 12.59
CA LEU A 234 -7.16 -5.49 13.63
C LEU A 234 -6.89 -6.18 14.97
N GLY A 235 -5.74 -5.86 15.55
CA GLY A 235 -5.44 -6.26 16.91
C GLY A 235 -6.48 -5.65 17.83
N GLY A 236 -7.49 -6.44 18.22
CA GLY A 236 -8.35 -6.11 19.34
C GLY A 236 -7.42 -5.82 20.50
N GLY A 237 -7.32 -4.53 20.87
CA GLY A 237 -6.30 -3.98 21.73
C GLY A 237 -5.94 -5.00 22.80
N GLY A 238 -4.77 -5.62 22.65
CA GLY A 238 -4.18 -6.39 23.73
C GLY A 238 -4.23 -5.45 24.90
N GLY A 239 -5.05 -5.79 25.90
CA GLY A 239 -5.30 -5.00 27.10
C GLY A 239 -4.05 -4.89 27.96
N GLY A 240 -2.97 -4.33 27.43
CA GLY A 240 -1.91 -3.69 28.15
C GLY A 240 -2.41 -2.32 28.55
N GLY A 241 -3.21 -2.29 29.62
CA GLY A 241 -3.56 -1.07 30.33
C GLY A 241 -2.29 -0.29 30.64
N GLY A 242 -2.06 0.75 29.84
CA GLY A 242 -0.90 1.63 29.93
C GLY A 242 -1.21 2.93 29.23
N GLY A 243 -2.41 3.47 29.46
CA GLY A 243 -2.79 4.84 29.11
C GLY A 243 -1.95 5.85 29.89
N GLY A 244 -0.65 5.87 29.64
CA GLY A 244 0.17 7.04 29.82
C GLY A 244 -0.24 8.00 28.72
N SER A 245 -1.19 8.89 29.05
CA SER A 245 -1.33 10.14 28.32
C SER A 245 0.06 10.77 28.27
N ARG A 246 0.76 10.64 27.14
CA ARG A 246 1.87 11.53 26.82
C ARG A 246 1.24 12.90 26.65
N LYS A 247 1.08 13.56 27.80
CA LYS A 247 0.82 14.98 27.91
C LYS A 247 1.93 15.61 27.08
N ARG A 248 1.60 16.06 25.87
CA ARG A 248 2.46 17.00 25.13
C ARG A 248 2.54 18.23 26.02
N GLY A 249 3.52 18.23 26.91
CA GLY A 249 3.96 19.40 27.63
C GLY A 249 4.50 20.35 26.60
N GLY A 250 3.64 21.25 26.15
CA GLY A 250 4.10 22.59 25.85
C GLY A 250 4.66 23.17 27.14
N ASP A 251 5.68 23.98 26.94
CA ASP A 251 6.36 24.84 27.90
C ASP A 251 7.58 24.20 28.59
N ASP A 252 8.69 24.95 28.53
CA ASP A 252 9.96 24.81 29.25
C ASP A 252 11.09 24.00 28.59
N LEU A 253 11.62 24.46 27.44
CA LEU A 253 13.05 24.31 27.08
C LEU A 253 13.54 25.48 26.20
N PHE A 254 13.54 26.69 26.76
CA PHE A 254 14.56 27.70 26.45
C PHE A 254 15.36 27.89 27.73
N ASN A 255 16.36 27.03 27.93
CA ASN A 255 17.52 27.42 28.71
C ASN A 255 18.61 27.73 27.69
N ASP A 256 18.88 29.02 27.62
CA ASP A 256 20.14 29.58 27.16
C ASP A 256 21.32 28.96 27.93
N ASP A 257 22.49 29.12 27.32
CA ASP A 257 23.85 28.93 27.85
C ASP A 257 24.56 27.61 27.52
N ASP A 258 25.76 27.80 26.94
CA ASP A 258 26.86 26.86 26.68
C ASP A 258 26.96 26.30 25.25
N PHE A 259 27.17 27.21 24.29
CA PHE A 259 27.92 26.91 23.07
C PHE A 259 29.36 27.40 23.28
N ASP A 260 30.27 26.47 23.57
CA ASP A 260 31.71 26.73 23.60
C ASP A 260 32.21 27.02 22.18
N ASP A 261 32.73 28.23 21.98
CA ASP A 261 33.48 28.67 20.81
C ASP A 261 34.79 27.86 20.69
N GLU A 262 34.81 26.82 19.86
CA GLU A 262 36.08 26.29 19.35
C GLU A 262 36.56 27.12 18.15
N GLU A 263 37.61 27.88 18.44
CA GLU A 263 38.42 28.72 17.55
C GLU A 263 38.96 27.92 16.35
N VAL A 264 38.30 28.05 15.18
CA VAL A 264 38.79 27.49 13.92
C VAL A 264 39.90 28.41 13.37
N GLY A 265 41.15 27.99 13.55
CA GLY A 265 42.33 28.67 13.03
C GLY A 265 42.31 28.83 11.50
N GLU A 266 42.52 30.07 11.06
CA GLU A 266 42.67 30.46 9.66
C GLU A 266 43.89 29.77 9.03
N ARG A 267 43.67 28.99 7.97
CA ARG A 267 44.74 28.56 7.06
C ARG A 267 44.83 29.54 5.90
N GLU A 268 45.91 30.33 5.89
CA GLU A 268 46.34 31.12 4.75
C GLU A 268 46.56 30.22 3.53
N THR A 269 45.73 30.40 2.49
CA THR A 269 46.00 29.88 1.15
C THR A 269 46.81 30.93 0.38
N SER A 270 48.10 30.66 0.21
CA SER A 270 48.97 31.44 -0.67
C SER A 270 48.54 31.25 -2.14
N SER A 271 48.38 32.36 -2.85
CA SER A 271 48.07 32.38 -4.27
C SER A 271 49.30 32.03 -5.11
N PRO A 272 49.17 31.31 -6.23
CA PRO A 272 50.27 31.15 -7.18
C PRO A 272 50.46 32.45 -7.98
N SER A 273 51.69 32.95 -7.98
CA SER A 273 52.14 34.00 -8.89
C SER A 273 52.17 33.50 -10.34
N LYS A 274 51.86 34.44 -11.24
CA LYS A 274 51.82 34.35 -12.71
C LYS A 274 52.99 33.62 -13.36
#